data_AF-A0A7C2U3J5-F1
#
_entry.id   AF-A0A7C2U3J5-F1
#
_cell.length_a   1.000
_cell.length_b   1.000
_cell.length_c   1.000
_cell.angle_alpha   90.00
_cell.angle_beta   90.00
_cell.angle_gamma   90.00
#
_symmetry.space_group_name_H-M   'P 1'
#
loop_
_entity.id
_entity.type
_entity.pdbx_description
1 polymer ?
#
loop_
_entity_poly.entity_id
_entity_poly.type
_entity_poly.pdbx_seq_one_letter_code
_entity_poly.pdbx_strand_id
1 'polypeptide(L)'
;MSSKAKSVWLVVGAVVAVAALALPKIGSLRGNSKSTQSNNVAGASRDPRMPVRMQVIQSENVGDKVATVGTILSNEEVEIRSEISGKVEKIYFKEGERIDKDEALLKINDAELQAQLSRAQYRQAIAEQEAERKRQLFEKKLASQEEYDIAINQLNIVKAEAQLIQAQIGKT
;
A
#
# COMPACT_ATOMS: atom_id res chain seq x y z
N MET A 1 -27.30 26.73 -0.05
CA MET A 1 -28.54 26.84 -0.88
C MET A 1 -28.34 27.82 -2.03
N SER A 2 -28.75 27.43 -3.24
CA SER A 2 -29.07 28.25 -4.42
C SER A 2 -28.02 29.29 -4.89
N SER A 3 -26.87 28.81 -5.39
CA SER A 3 -25.84 29.66 -6.03
C SER A 3 -26.02 29.84 -7.55
N LYS A 4 -27.03 29.21 -8.17
CA LYS A 4 -27.26 29.29 -9.63
C LYS A 4 -28.32 30.32 -10.05
N ALA A 5 -29.15 30.82 -9.13
CA ALA A 5 -30.22 31.77 -9.45
C ALA A 5 -29.74 33.24 -9.48
N LYS A 6 -28.72 33.60 -8.69
CA LYS A 6 -28.18 34.98 -8.61
C LYS A 6 -27.27 35.33 -9.78
N SER A 7 -26.56 34.35 -10.35
CA SER A 7 -25.74 34.55 -11.56
C SER A 7 -26.57 34.70 -12.83
N VAL A 8 -27.74 34.05 -12.91
CA VAL A 8 -28.68 34.21 -14.03
C VAL A 8 -29.29 35.60 -14.07
N TRP A 9 -29.62 36.19 -12.91
CA TRP A 9 -30.11 37.57 -12.84
C TRP A 9 -29.06 38.62 -13.20
N LEU A 10 -27.77 38.37 -12.89
CA LEU A 10 -26.67 39.25 -13.30
C LEU A 10 -26.40 39.22 -14.81
N VAL A 11 -26.56 38.05 -15.46
CA VAL A 11 -26.38 37.93 -16.91
C VAL A 11 -27.57 38.54 -17.67
N VAL A 12 -28.80 38.42 -17.16
CA VAL A 12 -29.98 39.08 -17.76
C VAL A 12 -29.89 40.61 -17.66
N GLY A 13 -29.38 41.15 -16.54
CA GLY A 13 -29.17 42.59 -16.37
C GLY A 13 -28.13 43.17 -17.35
N ALA A 14 -27.08 42.41 -17.67
CA ALA A 14 -26.05 42.85 -18.62
C ALA A 14 -26.53 42.89 -20.08
N VAL A 15 -27.47 42.01 -20.47
CA VAL A 15 -28.03 41.98 -21.84
C VAL A 15 -28.98 43.15 -22.10
N VAL A 16 -29.73 43.59 -21.08
CA VAL A 16 -30.65 44.75 -21.20
C VAL A 16 -29.89 46.08 -21.32
N ALA A 17 -28.72 46.20 -20.68
CA ALA A 17 -27.90 47.40 -20.76
C ALA A 17 -27.28 47.64 -22.16
N VAL A 18 -27.01 46.57 -22.91
CA VAL A 18 -26.45 46.69 -24.27
C VAL A 18 -27.53 47.03 -25.31
N ALA A 19 -28.79 46.63 -25.09
CA ALA A 19 -29.90 46.97 -25.98
C ALA A 19 -30.32 48.46 -25.90
N ALA A 20 -30.07 49.12 -24.75
CA ALA A 20 -30.41 50.53 -24.54
C ALA A 20 -29.44 51.52 -25.23
N LEU A 21 -28.27 51.07 -25.67
CA LEU A 21 -27.26 51.90 -26.35
C LEU A 21 -27.43 51.96 -27.88
N ALA A 22 -28.43 51.28 -28.45
CA ALA A 22 -28.64 51.18 -29.90
C ALA A 22 -29.72 52.11 -30.46
N LEU A 23 -30.04 53.23 -29.81
CA LEU A 23 -30.99 54.23 -30.35
C LEU A 23 -30.41 55.66 -30.36
N PRO A 24 -30.08 56.20 -31.54
CA PRO A 24 -30.35 57.60 -31.87
C PRO A 24 -31.73 57.66 -32.57
N LYS A 25 -32.84 58.05 -31.92
CA LYS A 25 -33.30 59.41 -31.58
C LYS A 25 -33.29 60.43 -32.73
N ILE A 26 -34.52 60.85 -33.10
CA ILE A 26 -34.95 62.23 -33.45
C ILE A 26 -34.43 62.80 -34.79
N GLY A 27 -35.21 63.42 -35.68
CA GLY A 27 -36.61 63.82 -35.68
C GLY A 27 -36.87 64.88 -36.78
N SER A 28 -38.08 64.87 -37.34
CA SER A 28 -38.84 65.97 -38.00
C SER A 28 -38.31 66.67 -39.27
N LEU A 29 -39.17 66.73 -40.31
CA LEU A 29 -39.58 67.89 -41.15
C LEU A 29 -40.27 67.34 -42.42
N ARG A 30 -41.60 67.17 -42.44
CA ARG A 30 -42.63 68.12 -42.92
C ARG A 30 -42.59 68.38 -44.45
N GLY A 31 -43.57 67.81 -45.17
CA GLY A 31 -44.30 68.55 -46.21
C GLY A 31 -44.01 68.26 -47.70
N ASN A 32 -44.92 67.47 -48.29
CA ASN A 32 -45.67 67.72 -49.54
C ASN A 32 -45.02 67.59 -50.94
N SER A 33 -45.65 66.70 -51.74
CA SER A 33 -45.90 66.70 -53.19
C SER A 33 -44.90 67.37 -54.15
N LYS A 34 -44.30 66.57 -55.03
CA LYS A 34 -44.58 66.56 -56.48
C LYS A 34 -43.75 65.49 -57.19
N SER A 35 -44.44 64.75 -58.04
CA SER A 35 -43.90 63.93 -59.12
C SER A 35 -42.92 64.71 -60.00
N THR A 36 -41.85 64.04 -60.46
CA THR A 36 -41.46 63.91 -61.89
C THR A 36 -40.03 63.33 -61.98
N GLN A 37 -39.97 62.05 -62.41
CA GLN A 37 -39.16 61.50 -63.49
C GLN A 37 -37.62 61.65 -63.52
N SER A 38 -36.97 60.49 -63.75
CA SER A 38 -35.67 60.24 -64.42
C SER A 38 -34.37 60.70 -63.74
N ASN A 39 -33.57 59.77 -63.23
CA ASN A 39 -32.56 59.02 -63.99
C ASN A 39 -31.55 58.32 -63.06
N ASN A 40 -31.23 57.08 -63.41
CA ASN A 40 -30.07 56.29 -62.97
C ASN A 40 -28.77 57.11 -62.91
N VAL A 41 -27.89 56.89 -61.92
CA VAL A 41 -26.70 56.00 -62.03
C VAL A 41 -26.23 55.57 -60.63
N ALA A 42 -25.83 54.30 -60.55
CA ALA A 42 -25.29 53.58 -59.41
C ALA A 42 -23.86 54.02 -58.99
N GLY A 43 -23.43 53.60 -57.79
CA GLY A 43 -22.00 53.55 -57.49
C GLY A 43 -21.56 53.51 -56.01
N ALA A 44 -22.27 52.79 -55.13
CA ALA A 44 -21.71 52.45 -53.82
C ALA A 44 -20.89 51.16 -53.93
N SER A 45 -19.56 51.26 -53.97
CA SER A 45 -18.67 50.09 -53.85
C SER A 45 -18.73 49.55 -52.42
N ARG A 46 -19.73 48.71 -52.15
CA ARG A 46 -19.75 47.82 -50.98
C ARG A 46 -18.82 46.66 -51.28
N ASP A 47 -17.59 46.75 -50.78
CA ASP A 47 -16.70 45.61 -50.67
C ASP A 47 -17.41 44.54 -49.81
N PRO A 48 -17.77 43.36 -50.36
CA PRO A 48 -18.52 42.36 -49.61
C PRO A 48 -17.62 41.73 -48.55
N ARG A 49 -17.64 42.27 -47.33
CA ARG A 49 -16.94 41.68 -46.18
C ARG A 49 -17.60 40.37 -45.84
N MET A 50 -16.97 39.28 -46.25
CA MET A 50 -17.39 37.93 -45.87
C MET A 50 -17.05 37.70 -44.39
N PRO A 51 -18.04 37.47 -43.52
CA PRO A 51 -17.77 37.22 -42.11
C PRO A 51 -17.07 35.86 -41.97
N VAL A 52 -15.88 35.88 -41.37
CA VAL A 52 -15.09 34.68 -41.07
C VAL A 52 -15.07 34.42 -39.57
N ARG A 53 -15.10 33.15 -39.19
CA ARG A 53 -14.96 32.74 -37.80
C ARG A 53 -13.49 32.50 -37.51
N MET A 54 -12.97 33.22 -36.53
CA MET A 54 -11.56 33.13 -36.10
C MET A 54 -11.50 32.64 -34.66
N GLN A 55 -10.52 31.78 -34.38
CA GLN A 55 -10.19 31.28 -33.05
C GLN A 55 -8.70 31.46 -32.80
N VAL A 56 -8.36 32.09 -31.68
CA VAL A 56 -6.96 32.31 -31.28
C VAL A 56 -6.45 31.04 -30.61
N ILE A 57 -5.45 30.41 -31.22
CA ILE A 57 -4.76 29.23 -30.67
C ILE A 57 -3.67 29.66 -29.69
N GLN A 58 -3.60 28.97 -28.56
CA GLN A 58 -2.55 29.13 -27.56
C GLN A 58 -1.73 27.85 -27.51
N SER A 59 -0.41 27.98 -27.43
CA SER A 59 0.49 26.84 -27.36
C SER A 59 0.43 26.26 -25.95
N GLU A 60 -0.01 25.01 -25.85
CA GLU A 60 0.01 24.23 -24.61
C GLU A 60 0.85 22.98 -24.85
N ASN A 61 1.56 22.54 -23.82
CA ASN A 61 2.42 21.37 -23.91
C ASN A 61 1.56 20.11 -23.77
N VAL A 62 1.38 19.39 -24.89
CA VAL A 62 0.59 18.15 -24.94
C VAL A 62 1.56 16.97 -24.91
N GLY A 63 1.56 16.23 -23.81
CA GLY A 63 2.28 14.96 -23.71
C GLY A 63 1.39 13.79 -24.13
N ASP A 64 1.95 12.89 -24.94
CA ASP A 64 1.28 11.64 -25.31
C ASP A 64 1.15 10.73 -24.09
N LYS A 65 -0.09 10.42 -23.70
CA LYS A 65 -0.39 9.48 -22.62
C LYS A 65 -0.76 8.13 -23.22
N VAL A 66 0.01 7.11 -22.88
CA VAL A 66 -0.32 5.73 -23.22
C VAL A 66 -1.01 5.09 -22.01
N ALA A 67 -2.26 4.66 -22.21
CA ALA A 67 -3.01 3.89 -21.22
C ALA A 67 -2.87 2.40 -21.56
N THR A 68 -2.39 1.62 -20.60
CA THR A 68 -2.21 0.16 -20.72
C THR A 68 -2.91 -0.52 -19.56
N VAL A 69 -3.41 -1.73 -19.81
CA VAL A 69 -3.94 -2.62 -18.78
C VAL A 69 -2.87 -3.63 -18.36
N GLY A 70 -2.83 -3.94 -17.08
CA GLY A 70 -1.92 -4.92 -16.51
C GLY A 70 -2.50 -5.54 -15.25
N THR A 71 -1.90 -6.63 -14.81
CA THR A 71 -2.30 -7.35 -13.60
C THR A 71 -1.30 -7.09 -12.49
N ILE A 72 -1.79 -6.99 -11.26
CA ILE A 72 -0.94 -6.85 -10.06
C ILE A 72 -0.53 -8.26 -9.62
N LEU A 73 0.76 -8.43 -9.33
CA LEU A 73 1.30 -9.65 -8.73
C LEU A 73 1.68 -9.38 -7.28
N SER A 74 1.62 -10.43 -6.47
CA SER A 74 2.13 -10.40 -5.10
C SER A 74 3.62 -10.05 -5.11
N ASN A 75 4.05 -9.19 -4.18
CA ASN A 75 5.47 -8.88 -4.02
C ASN A 75 6.25 -10.14 -3.57
N GLU A 76 5.66 -10.92 -2.66
CA GLU A 76 6.20 -12.16 -2.14
C GLU A 76 5.05 -13.15 -1.90
N GLU A 77 5.31 -14.43 -2.12
CA GLU A 77 4.39 -15.53 -1.83
C GLU A 77 5.18 -16.66 -1.19
N VAL A 78 4.70 -17.16 -0.06
CA VAL A 78 5.37 -18.21 0.71
C VAL A 78 4.34 -19.26 1.10
N GLU A 79 4.66 -20.52 0.80
CA GLU A 79 3.88 -21.66 1.25
C GLU A 79 4.45 -22.17 2.59
N ILE A 80 3.65 -22.08 3.66
CA ILE A 80 4.07 -22.50 4.99
C ILE A 80 3.77 -23.98 5.18
N ARG A 81 4.80 -24.74 5.57
CA ARG A 81 4.72 -26.18 5.84
C ARG A 81 5.30 -26.46 7.23
N SER A 82 4.78 -27.49 7.89
CA SER A 82 5.35 -27.93 9.16
C SER A 82 6.73 -28.57 8.94
N GLU A 83 7.70 -28.23 9.78
CA GLU A 83 9.01 -28.89 9.80
C GLU A 83 8.96 -30.30 10.38
N ILE A 84 7.94 -30.60 11.21
CA ILE A 84 7.80 -31.87 11.90
C ILE A 84 6.42 -32.49 11.67
N SER A 85 6.37 -33.81 11.61
CA SER A 85 5.12 -34.56 11.58
C SER A 85 4.53 -34.62 12.99
N GLY A 86 3.27 -34.22 13.15
CA GLY A 86 2.59 -34.28 14.43
C GLY A 86 1.12 -33.92 14.33
N LYS A 87 0.40 -34.10 15.44
CA LYS A 87 -1.01 -33.71 15.53
C LYS A 87 -1.09 -32.20 15.81
N VAL A 88 -1.85 -31.48 14.99
CA VAL A 88 -2.21 -30.08 15.25
C VAL A 88 -3.04 -29.99 16.52
N GLU A 89 -2.57 -29.23 17.50
CA GLU A 89 -3.29 -28.92 18.72
C GLU A 89 -4.17 -27.67 18.55
N LYS A 90 -3.59 -26.59 17.98
CA LYS A 90 -4.26 -25.29 17.82
C LYS A 90 -3.85 -24.59 16.54
N ILE A 91 -4.78 -23.82 15.98
CA ILE A 91 -4.57 -22.89 14.86
C ILE A 91 -4.92 -21.51 15.38
N TYR A 92 -4.03 -20.54 15.20
CA TYR A 92 -4.14 -19.21 15.81
C TYR A 92 -4.60 -18.11 14.86
N PHE A 93 -4.77 -18.42 13.57
CA PHE A 93 -5.19 -17.44 12.58
C PHE A 93 -6.53 -17.83 11.93
N LYS A 94 -7.18 -16.83 11.34
CA LYS A 94 -8.33 -17.00 10.45
C LYS A 94 -7.95 -16.71 9.00
N GLU A 95 -8.71 -17.28 8.07
CA GLU A 95 -8.49 -17.04 6.65
C GLU A 95 -8.65 -15.54 6.30
N GLY A 96 -7.68 -14.99 5.58
CA GLY A 96 -7.64 -13.58 5.19
C GLY A 96 -7.15 -12.62 6.29
N GLU A 97 -6.74 -13.13 7.44
CA GLU A 97 -6.16 -12.34 8.52
C GLU A 97 -4.76 -11.84 8.17
N ARG A 98 -4.43 -10.61 8.61
CA ARG A 98 -3.08 -10.05 8.48
C ARG A 98 -2.28 -10.46 9.70
N ILE A 99 -1.11 -11.04 9.44
CA ILE A 99 -0.25 -11.62 10.47
C ILE A 99 1.10 -10.92 10.42
N ASP A 100 1.68 -10.66 11.60
CA ASP A 100 3.00 -10.06 11.71
C ASP A 100 4.11 -11.12 11.70
N LYS A 101 5.34 -10.66 11.50
CA LYS A 101 6.51 -11.55 11.54
C LYS A 101 6.67 -12.15 12.95
N ASP A 102 7.04 -13.43 13.00
CA ASP A 102 7.31 -14.20 14.22
C ASP A 102 6.06 -14.51 15.07
N GLU A 103 4.87 -14.31 14.51
CA GLU A 103 3.61 -14.70 15.14
C GLU A 103 3.34 -16.21 14.98
N ALA A 104 2.91 -16.86 16.06
CA ALA A 104 2.62 -18.29 16.06
C ALA A 104 1.33 -18.57 15.29
N LEU A 105 1.43 -19.32 14.18
CA LEU A 105 0.29 -19.67 13.34
C LEU A 105 -0.41 -20.96 13.78
N LEU A 106 0.39 -21.91 14.22
CA LEU A 106 0.03 -23.29 14.48
C LEU A 106 0.76 -23.73 15.75
N LYS A 107 0.11 -24.59 16.54
CA LYS A 107 0.78 -25.38 17.57
C LYS A 107 0.57 -26.86 17.29
N ILE A 108 1.66 -27.60 17.23
CA ILE A 108 1.71 -29.06 17.18
C ILE A 108 1.83 -29.56 18.61
N ASN A 109 1.17 -30.68 18.90
CA ASN A 109 1.23 -31.32 20.20
C ASN A 109 2.69 -31.76 20.49
N ASP A 110 3.28 -31.15 21.52
CA ASP A 110 4.68 -31.33 21.92
C ASP A 110 4.81 -32.03 23.29
N ALA A 111 3.73 -32.62 23.82
CA ALA A 111 3.69 -33.18 25.16
C ALA A 111 4.76 -34.27 25.39
N GLU A 112 4.99 -35.12 24.39
CA GLU A 112 6.05 -36.14 24.46
C GLU A 112 7.45 -35.50 24.47
N LEU A 113 7.68 -34.50 23.61
CA LEU A 113 8.95 -33.79 23.55
C LEU A 113 9.23 -33.04 24.86
N GLN A 114 8.22 -32.42 25.47
CA GLN A 114 8.36 -31.78 26.78
C GLN A 114 8.73 -32.78 27.89
N ALA A 115 8.13 -33.97 27.88
CA ALA A 115 8.49 -35.04 28.83
C ALA A 115 9.92 -35.53 28.60
N GLN A 116 10.34 -35.70 27.34
CA GLN A 116 11.71 -36.06 26.98
C GLN A 116 12.72 -34.97 27.41
N LEU A 117 12.39 -33.69 27.23
CA LEU A 117 13.22 -32.57 27.68
C LEU A 117 13.40 -32.59 29.20
N SER A 118 12.31 -32.79 29.95
CA SER A 118 12.38 -32.88 31.41
C SER A 118 13.31 -34.02 31.86
N ARG A 119 13.20 -35.20 31.23
CA ARG A 119 14.12 -36.31 31.50
C ARG A 119 15.58 -35.96 31.18
N ALA A 120 15.84 -35.29 30.05
CA ALA A 120 17.18 -34.85 29.67
C ALA A 120 17.76 -33.81 30.65
N GLN A 121 16.94 -32.88 31.12
CA GLN A 121 17.34 -31.88 32.13
C GLN A 121 17.75 -32.54 33.45
N TYR A 122 17.01 -33.55 33.92
CA TYR A 122 17.42 -34.29 35.14
C TYR A 122 18.74 -35.04 34.94
N ARG A 123 18.95 -35.65 33.77
CA ARG A 123 20.23 -36.29 33.44
C ARG A 123 21.36 -35.27 33.40
N GLN A 124 21.12 -34.09 32.83
CA GLN A 124 22.10 -33.02 32.79
C GLN A 124 22.48 -32.59 34.21
N ALA A 125 21.50 -32.37 35.09
CA ALA A 125 21.76 -32.01 36.48
C ALA A 125 22.60 -33.06 37.23
N ILE A 126 22.33 -34.35 37.00
CA ILE A 126 23.14 -35.46 37.56
C ILE A 126 24.58 -35.39 37.03
N ALA A 127 24.76 -35.23 35.72
CA ALA A 127 26.08 -35.14 35.09
C ALA A 127 26.85 -33.87 35.53
N GLU A 128 26.17 -32.75 35.75
CA GLU A 128 26.76 -31.52 36.29
C GLU A 128 27.31 -31.74 37.70
N GLN A 129 26.53 -32.38 38.58
CA GLN A 129 26.97 -32.71 39.93
C GLN A 129 28.15 -33.68 39.94
N GLU A 130 28.16 -34.66 39.03
CA GLU A 130 29.26 -35.61 38.90
C GLU A 130 30.54 -34.96 38.39
N ALA A 131 30.43 -34.13 37.34
CA ALA A 131 31.55 -33.37 36.80
C ALA A 131 32.14 -32.42 37.84
N GLU A 132 31.30 -31.72 38.61
CA GLU A 132 31.74 -30.84 39.68
C GLU A 132 32.44 -31.61 40.81
N ARG A 133 31.91 -32.79 41.19
CA ARG A 133 32.56 -33.66 42.18
C ARG A 133 33.92 -34.14 41.68
N LYS A 134 34.01 -34.56 40.42
CA LYS A 134 35.27 -35.01 39.80
C LYS A 134 36.27 -33.88 39.66
N ARG A 135 35.83 -32.65 39.36
CA ARG A 135 36.66 -31.44 39.37
C ARG A 135 37.30 -31.22 40.72
N GLN A 136 36.51 -31.25 41.79
CA GLN A 136 37.00 -31.06 43.16
C GLN A 136 37.99 -32.16 43.59
N LEU A 137 37.78 -33.40 43.16
CA LEU A 137 38.72 -34.50 43.42
C LEU A 137 40.03 -34.35 42.63
N PHE A 138 39.94 -33.94 41.37
CA PHE A 138 41.10 -33.65 40.53
C PHE A 138 41.96 -32.50 41.09
N GLU A 139 41.32 -31.40 41.53
CA GLU A 139 42.01 -30.27 42.18
C GLU A 139 42.73 -30.68 43.47
N LYS A 140 42.15 -31.63 44.22
CA LYS A 140 42.77 -32.23 45.41
C LYS A 140 43.80 -33.32 45.08
N LYS A 141 44.09 -33.58 43.80
CA LYS A 141 44.97 -34.65 43.30
C LYS A 141 44.53 -36.06 43.73
N LEU A 142 43.22 -36.25 43.92
CA LEU A 142 42.60 -37.53 44.31
C LEU A 142 41.98 -38.29 43.13
N ALA A 143 41.89 -37.67 41.95
CA ALA A 143 41.41 -38.28 40.71
C ALA A 143 42.40 -38.01 39.56
N SER A 144 42.40 -38.87 38.54
CA SER A 144 43.21 -38.68 37.34
C SER A 144 42.60 -37.62 36.41
N GLN A 145 43.42 -37.07 35.50
CA GLN A 145 42.93 -36.16 34.47
C GLN A 145 41.91 -36.84 33.55
N GLU A 146 42.16 -38.11 33.19
CA GLU A 146 41.26 -38.91 32.37
C GLU A 146 39.86 -39.04 33.00
N GLU A 147 39.77 -39.30 34.31
CA GLU A 147 38.48 -39.38 35.00
C GLU A 147 37.71 -38.06 34.98
N TYR A 148 38.41 -36.93 35.12
CA TYR A 148 37.81 -35.61 35.02
C TYR A 148 37.32 -35.32 33.59
N ASP A 149 38.15 -35.61 32.59
CA ASP A 149 37.82 -35.39 31.18
C ASP A 149 36.62 -36.24 30.75
N ILE A 150 36.53 -37.50 31.21
CA ILE A 150 35.36 -38.37 30.97
C ILE A 150 34.09 -37.74 31.56
N ALA A 151 34.15 -37.22 32.79
CA ALA A 151 32.98 -36.62 33.44
C ALA A 151 32.51 -35.33 32.72
N ILE A 152 33.46 -34.48 32.29
CA ILE A 152 33.14 -33.27 31.51
C ILE A 152 32.58 -33.63 30.13
N ASN A 153 33.16 -34.62 29.46
CA ASN A 153 32.64 -35.10 28.17
C ASN A 153 31.22 -35.64 28.31
N GLN A 154 30.94 -36.42 29.36
CA GLN A 154 29.60 -36.93 29.65
C GLN A 154 28.60 -35.79 29.89
N LEU A 155 28.99 -34.76 30.65
CA LEU A 155 28.17 -33.56 30.82
C LEU A 155 27.86 -32.89 29.48
N ASN A 156 28.87 -32.70 28.62
CA ASN A 156 28.69 -32.08 27.32
C ASN A 156 27.75 -32.86 26.41
N ILE A 157 27.83 -34.20 26.43
CA ILE A 157 26.93 -35.07 25.65
C ILE A 157 25.47 -34.88 26.11
N VAL A 158 25.22 -34.95 27.41
CA VAL A 158 23.85 -34.85 27.94
C VAL A 158 23.29 -33.44 27.75
N LYS A 159 24.12 -32.41 27.86
CA LYS A 159 23.75 -31.03 27.55
C LYS A 159 23.36 -30.86 26.07
N ALA A 160 24.11 -31.48 25.15
CA ALA A 160 23.78 -31.46 23.73
C ALA A 160 22.47 -32.20 23.42
N GLU A 161 22.19 -33.31 24.12
CA GLU A 161 20.92 -34.04 24.03
C GLU A 161 19.73 -33.15 24.44
N ALA A 162 19.84 -32.43 25.57
CA ALA A 162 18.80 -31.50 26.01
C ALA A 162 18.57 -30.35 25.02
N GLN A 163 19.65 -29.79 24.46
CA GLN A 163 19.57 -28.73 23.44
C GLN A 163 18.90 -29.21 22.15
N LEU A 164 19.18 -30.44 21.73
CA LEU A 164 18.55 -31.04 20.56
C LEU A 164 17.04 -31.16 20.74
N ILE A 165 16.59 -31.65 21.89
CA ILE A 165 15.15 -31.78 22.19
C ILE A 165 14.50 -30.38 22.28
N GLN A 166 15.18 -29.41 22.88
CA GLN A 166 14.68 -28.02 22.93
C GLN A 166 14.50 -27.43 21.52
N ALA A 167 15.44 -27.69 20.62
CA ALA A 167 15.33 -27.26 19.22
C ALA A 167 14.17 -27.96 18.48
N GLN A 168 13.88 -29.21 18.81
CA GLN A 168 12.71 -29.92 18.29
C GLN A 168 11.39 -29.32 18.80
N ILE A 169 11.31 -28.95 20.08
CA ILE A 169 10.14 -28.25 20.64
C ILE A 169 9.96 -26.88 20.00
N GLY A 170 11.04 -26.17 19.68
CA GLY A 170 10.96 -24.89 18.97
C GLY A 170 10.33 -24.99 17.56
N LYS A 171 10.26 -26.18 16.98
CA LYS A 171 9.61 -26.46 15.69
C LYS A 171 8.14 -26.86 15.83
N THR A 172 7.59 -26.90 17.05
CA THR A 172 6.22 -27.35 17.36
C THR A 172 5.24 -26.21 17.54
#